data_AF-A0AAV3SJG3-F1
#
_entry.id   AF-A0AAV3SJG3-F1
#
_cell.length_a   1.000
_cell.length_b   1.000
_cell.length_c   1.000
_cell.angle_alpha   90.00
_cell.angle_beta   90.00
_cell.angle_gamma   90.00
#
_symmetry.space_group_name_H-M   'P 1'
#
loop_
_entity.id
_entity.type
_entity.pdbx_description
1 polymer ?
#
loop_
_entity_poly.entity_id
_entity_poly.type
_entity_poly.pdbx_seq_one_letter_code
_entity_poly.pdbx_strand_id
1 'polypeptide(L)' 'MRSRAPPLPTANEFQTVSNGVRLNSVRSQRTPMSDESVAMMHCTDCDATFPRNEVDTPAKGTLACPKCRSTDIEDV' A
#
# COMPACT_ATOMS: atom_id res chain seq x y z
N MET A 1 56.69 39.03 32.95
CA MET A 1 57.18 38.33 31.73
C MET A 1 55.94 37.98 30.91
N ARG A 2 55.83 38.55 29.71
CA ARG A 2 54.61 38.51 28.86
C ARG A 2 54.51 37.16 28.17
N SER A 3 53.72 36.24 28.71
CA SER A 3 53.38 35.01 27.99
C SER A 3 52.17 35.30 27.11
N ARG A 4 52.45 35.68 25.86
CA ARG A 4 51.48 35.75 24.77
C ARG A 4 50.83 34.36 24.64
N ALA A 5 49.53 34.28 24.85
CA ALA A 5 48.77 33.12 24.39
C ALA A 5 48.85 33.07 22.85
N PRO A 6 49.13 31.91 22.24
CA PRO A 6 49.02 31.74 20.80
C PRO A 6 47.54 31.82 20.37
N PRO A 7 47.24 32.36 19.17
CA PRO A 7 45.87 32.44 18.67
C PRO A 7 45.30 31.03 18.46
N LEU A 8 44.05 30.83 18.89
CA LEU A 8 43.30 29.63 18.58
C LEU A 8 43.08 29.54 17.06
N PRO A 9 43.25 28.35 16.45
CA PRO A 9 42.96 28.16 15.04
C PRO A 9 41.47 28.39 14.76
N THR A 10 41.24 29.35 13.86
CA THR A 10 39.96 29.71 13.26
C THR A 10 39.44 28.59 12.37
N ALA A 11 38.17 28.25 12.57
CA ALA A 11 37.21 27.79 11.56
C ALA A 11 37.78 26.95 10.40
N ASN A 12 37.99 25.67 10.68
CA ASN A 12 38.02 24.57 9.72
C ASN A 12 37.83 23.31 10.58
N GLU A 13 37.07 22.27 10.26
CA GLU A 13 36.75 21.74 8.96
C GLU A 13 35.87 20.51 9.19
N PHE A 14 34.65 20.66 9.69
CA PHE A 14 33.75 19.51 9.87
C PHE A 14 32.32 19.91 9.54
N GLN A 15 32.05 20.15 8.25
CA GLN A 15 30.72 19.89 7.72
C GLN A 15 30.83 18.77 6.70
N THR A 16 30.79 17.57 7.26
CA THR A 16 30.42 16.32 6.62
C THR A 16 29.24 16.55 5.68
N VAL A 17 29.48 16.22 4.43
CA VAL A 17 28.53 16.13 3.34
C VAL A 17 27.24 15.47 3.81
N SER A 18 26.12 16.20 3.73
CA SER A 18 24.81 15.57 3.63
C SER A 18 24.22 16.01 2.30
N ASN A 19 24.53 15.22 1.26
CA ASN A 19 23.79 15.22 0.01
C ASN A 19 22.31 15.10 0.37
N GLY A 20 21.56 16.19 0.20
CA GLY A 20 20.12 16.17 0.28
C GLY A 20 19.58 15.33 -0.86
N VAL A 21 19.49 14.02 -0.64
CA VAL A 21 18.54 13.21 -1.39
C VAL A 21 17.20 13.86 -1.09
N ARG A 22 16.65 14.56 -2.09
CA ARG A 22 15.24 14.90 -2.12
C ARG A 22 14.49 13.57 -2.16
N LEU A 23 14.32 12.97 -0.99
CA LEU A 23 13.35 11.90 -0.79
C LEU A 23 12.01 12.58 -1.02
N ASN A 24 11.59 12.49 -2.26
CA ASN A 24 10.21 12.47 -2.71
C ASN A 24 9.25 12.34 -1.52
N SER A 25 8.52 13.42 -1.25
CA SER A 25 7.37 13.45 -0.36
C SER A 25 6.23 12.63 -0.99
N VAL A 26 6.48 11.33 -1.18
CA VAL A 26 5.49 10.33 -1.58
C VAL A 26 5.15 9.55 -0.33
N ARG A 27 4.71 10.28 0.69
CA ARG A 27 4.16 9.71 1.91
C ARG A 27 2.85 10.38 2.22
N SER A 28 1.91 10.37 1.27
CA SER A 28 0.53 10.76 1.57
C SER A 28 -0.53 10.30 0.57
N GLN A 29 -0.38 9.15 -0.12
CA GLN A 29 -1.53 8.50 -0.80
C GLN A 29 -1.48 6.96 -0.82
N ARG A 30 -0.68 6.32 0.04
CA ARG A 30 -1.06 4.96 0.46
C ARG A 30 -2.08 5.13 1.57
N THR A 31 -3.31 5.43 1.18
CA THR A 31 -4.43 4.87 1.93
C THR A 31 -4.10 3.39 2.14
N PRO A 32 -4.30 2.80 3.33
CA PRO A 32 -4.60 1.37 3.29
C PRO A 32 -5.72 1.28 2.26
N MET A 33 -5.49 0.58 1.14
CA MET A 33 -6.59 0.22 0.26
C MET A 33 -7.55 -0.46 1.20
N SER A 34 -8.61 0.27 1.58
CA SER A 34 -9.59 -0.26 2.48
C SER A 34 -10.04 -1.56 1.83
N ASP A 35 -10.05 -2.58 2.66
CA ASP A 35 -10.75 -3.84 2.50
C ASP A 35 -12.29 -3.61 2.33
N GLU A 36 -12.68 -2.49 1.70
CA GLU A 36 -13.99 -1.85 1.67
C GLU A 36 -14.33 -1.46 0.21
N SER A 37 -13.91 -2.28 -0.74
CA SER A 37 -14.49 -2.33 -2.09
C SER A 37 -14.37 -3.76 -2.61
N VAL A 38 -14.60 -4.73 -1.72
CA VAL A 38 -14.77 -6.11 -2.14
C VAL A 38 -16.11 -6.16 -2.85
N ALA A 39 -16.08 -6.16 -4.19
CA ALA A 39 -17.30 -6.27 -5.00
C ALA A 39 -18.11 -7.47 -4.49
N MET A 40 -19.34 -7.23 -4.05
CA MET A 40 -20.20 -8.28 -3.52
C MET A 40 -20.94 -8.93 -4.69
N MET A 41 -21.11 -10.23 -4.61
CA MET A 41 -21.72 -11.05 -5.63
C MET A 41 -22.94 -11.75 -5.04
N HIS A 42 -24.04 -11.79 -5.79
CA HIS A 42 -25.27 -12.47 -5.43
C HIS A 42 -25.56 -13.59 -6.43
N CYS A 43 -25.72 -14.82 -5.96
CA CYS A 43 -26.13 -15.94 -6.80
C CYS A 43 -27.65 -16.04 -6.86
N THR A 44 -28.23 -15.96 -8.06
CA THR A 44 -29.68 -16.02 -8.28
C THR A 44 -30.26 -17.44 -8.22
N ASP A 45 -29.41 -18.46 -8.22
CA ASP A 45 -29.82 -19.87 -8.15
C ASP A 45 -30.04 -20.35 -6.70
N CYS A 46 -29.25 -19.85 -5.75
CA CYS A 46 -29.32 -20.26 -4.34
C CYS A 46 -29.45 -19.09 -3.33
N ASP A 47 -29.63 -17.86 -3.83
CA ASP A 47 -29.76 -16.62 -3.05
C ASP A 47 -28.59 -16.35 -2.09
N ALA A 48 -27.40 -16.83 -2.44
CA ALA A 48 -26.19 -16.63 -1.63
C ALA A 48 -25.49 -15.32 -2.01
N THR A 49 -25.25 -14.45 -1.02
CA THR A 49 -24.37 -13.29 -1.17
C THR A 49 -22.97 -13.62 -0.64
N PHE A 50 -21.94 -13.37 -1.44
CA PHE A 50 -20.55 -13.62 -1.09
C PHE A 50 -19.65 -12.60 -1.78
N PRO A 51 -18.47 -12.30 -1.21
CA PRO A 51 -17.55 -11.37 -1.84
C PRO A 51 -16.91 -12.00 -3.09
N ARG A 52 -16.58 -11.18 -4.10
CA ARG A 52 -16.02 -11.62 -5.38
C ARG A 52 -14.70 -12.40 -5.25
N ASN A 53 -13.96 -12.22 -4.16
CA ASN A 53 -12.74 -12.97 -3.86
C ASN A 53 -13.02 -14.43 -3.41
N GLU A 54 -14.24 -14.74 -2.96
CA GLU A 54 -14.67 -16.08 -2.54
C GLU A 54 -15.36 -16.88 -3.67
N VAL A 55 -15.49 -16.30 -4.85
CA VAL A 55 -16.07 -16.97 -6.02
C VAL A 55 -15.20 -18.17 -6.41
N ASP A 56 -15.81 -19.33 -6.67
CA ASP A 56 -15.11 -20.49 -7.22
C ASP A 56 -14.82 -20.24 -8.71
N THR A 57 -13.60 -20.50 -9.16
CA THR A 57 -13.18 -20.30 -10.55
C THR A 57 -12.88 -21.64 -11.22
N PRO A 58 -13.91 -22.39 -11.67
CA PRO A 58 -13.71 -23.71 -12.27
C PRO A 58 -12.96 -23.64 -13.61
N ALA A 59 -13.04 -22.50 -14.29
CA ALA A 59 -12.33 -22.22 -15.53
C ALA A 59 -11.84 -20.77 -15.55
N LYS A 60 -10.77 -20.51 -16.30
CA LYS A 60 -10.21 -19.16 -16.42
C LYS A 60 -11.25 -18.19 -16.99
N GLY A 61 -11.68 -17.24 -16.17
CA GLY A 61 -12.68 -16.22 -16.56
C GLY A 61 -14.14 -16.62 -16.28
N THR A 62 -14.39 -17.78 -15.69
CA THR A 62 -15.73 -18.20 -15.25
C THR A 62 -15.83 -18.06 -13.73
N LEU A 63 -16.85 -17.33 -13.29
CA LEU A 63 -17.22 -17.16 -11.89
C LEU A 63 -18.33 -18.16 -11.57
N ALA A 64 -18.16 -18.96 -10.52
CA ALA A 64 -19.14 -19.94 -10.03
C ALA A 64 -19.41 -19.75 -8.54
N CYS A 65 -20.66 -19.94 -8.13
CA CYS A 65 -21.09 -19.79 -6.75
C CYS A 65 -20.40 -20.84 -5.88
N PRO A 66 -19.74 -20.48 -4.76
CA PRO A 66 -19.08 -21.44 -3.89
C PRO A 66 -20.07 -22.37 -3.16
N LYS A 67 -21.38 -22.06 -3.16
CA LYS A 67 -22.42 -22.86 -2.51
C LYS A 67 -23.03 -23.93 -3.43
N CYS A 68 -23.52 -23.52 -4.60
CA CYS A 68 -24.21 -24.41 -5.54
C CYS A 68 -23.42 -24.70 -6.82
N ARG A 69 -22.30 -24.00 -7.06
CA ARG A 69 -21.51 -24.02 -8.30
C ARG A 69 -22.24 -23.52 -9.55
N SER A 70 -23.37 -22.86 -9.38
CA SER A 70 -24.04 -22.16 -10.48
C SER A 70 -23.18 -20.99 -10.98
N THR A 71 -23.24 -20.70 -12.27
CA THR A 71 -22.61 -19.54 -12.91
C THR A 71 -23.55 -18.34 -12.98
N ASP A 72 -24.78 -18.47 -12.49
CA ASP A 72 -25.78 -17.40 -12.42
C ASP A 72 -25.50 -16.51 -11.19
N ILE A 73 -24.61 -15.53 -11.39
CA ILE A 73 -24.11 -14.63 -10.34
C ILE A 73 -24.13 -13.19 -10.87
N GLU A 74 -24.64 -12.27 -10.06
CA GLU A 74 -24.74 -10.84 -10.38
C GLU A 74 -23.98 -9.98 -9.34
N ASP A 75 -23.51 -8.80 -9.76
CA ASP A 75 -22.84 -7.82 -8.91
C ASP A 75 -23.89 -6.97 -8.16
N VAL A 76 -23.68 -6.69 -6.87
CA VAL A 76 -24.64 -5.97 -6.00
C VAL A 76 -24.04 -4.76 -5.28
#